data_AF-A0A7C4PU68-F1
#
_entry.id   AF-A0A7C4PU68-F1
#
_cell.length_a   1.000
_cell.length_b   1.000
_cell.length_c   1.000
_cell.angle_alpha   90.00
_cell.angle_beta   90.00
_cell.angle_gamma   90.00
#
_symmetry.space_group_name_H-M   'P 1'
#
loop_
_entity.id
_entity.type
_entity.pdbx_description
1 polymer ?
#
loop_
_entity_poly.entity_id
_entity_poly.type
_entity_poly.pdbx_seq_one_letter_code
_entity_poly.pdbx_strand_id
1 'polypeptide(L)'
;MKRLSSILIAVMLVASSATPTRAFSLLGIWDTWQTSALGYQLGEDIGGPMGLTEGYRWNVPVITYAFDRSFLLYFGQRGVEEVEKAMAILNALPPASSLSSNLSEFPLDTRRVNYQAQALFMWDLKSAALESLVEILGLAEPERWAFCLRARDTYTVGNTTITNYLVIQRNFDPVTWMPSKVVNGATYTYEVQEPLTPGNYADAIEFATDPLALSYTAVASKMATVGQYYTGLTRDDVGGLRYLYRYHNFAVENLSLDVTNSFGAGSGGGYMIWWPTNATLQTNFWGASGTNLIQTTGLRPGIEKITFQRVDYDSLLGQQLVPYTYYYTDLVITNYVAYPQQVARTVTTPDILFTAEDLGVAAQIPSPIDIARTVTFTSNDALNGSTTQAGPGTLSGPATISFTTLLPAFLNDDTYFDEANASRTAVWGAFDGTTNAPVVFPSILSIQYIEQQVQSR
;
A
#
# COMPACT_ATOMS: atom_id res chain seq x y z
N MET A 1 -32.45 -67.08 -7.08
CA MET A 1 -31.52 -66.34 -7.97
C MET A 1 -32.35 -65.37 -8.81
N LYS A 2 -32.53 -64.13 -8.34
CA LYS A 2 -33.39 -63.10 -8.96
C LYS A 2 -32.53 -61.91 -9.45
N ARG A 3 -32.55 -61.72 -10.77
CA ARG A 3 -32.72 -60.48 -11.56
C ARG A 3 -31.86 -59.23 -11.28
N LEU A 4 -31.13 -58.82 -12.33
CA LEU A 4 -31.10 -57.49 -12.99
C LEU A 4 -31.25 -56.23 -12.11
N SER A 5 -30.26 -55.34 -12.12
CA SER A 5 -30.29 -54.06 -12.87
C SER A 5 -29.11 -53.14 -12.51
N SER A 6 -28.56 -52.53 -13.54
CA SER A 6 -27.43 -51.61 -13.56
C SER A 6 -27.78 -50.24 -12.97
N ILE A 7 -27.01 -49.76 -11.99
CA ILE A 7 -26.76 -48.33 -11.78
C ILE A 7 -25.28 -48.19 -11.43
N LEU A 8 -24.47 -47.80 -12.43
CA LEU A 8 -23.17 -47.21 -12.20
C LEU A 8 -23.40 -45.86 -11.50
N ILE A 9 -23.28 -45.82 -10.17
CA ILE A 9 -22.96 -44.56 -9.50
C ILE A 9 -21.44 -44.41 -9.64
N ALA A 10 -21.01 -43.89 -10.78
CA ALA A 10 -19.73 -43.22 -10.87
C ALA A 10 -19.88 -41.97 -9.97
N VAL A 11 -19.46 -42.09 -8.71
CA VAL A 11 -19.08 -40.91 -7.94
C VAL A 11 -17.96 -40.27 -8.74
N MET A 12 -18.32 -39.28 -9.56
CA MET A 12 -17.38 -38.26 -9.98
C MET A 12 -16.89 -37.63 -8.69
N LEU A 13 -15.78 -38.18 -8.18
CA LEU A 13 -14.84 -37.44 -7.37
C LEU A 13 -14.34 -36.33 -8.30
N VAL A 14 -15.13 -35.27 -8.44
CA VAL A 14 -14.57 -33.97 -8.73
C VAL A 14 -13.70 -33.72 -7.53
N ALA A 15 -12.43 -34.12 -7.64
CA ALA A 15 -11.38 -33.41 -6.99
C ALA A 15 -11.54 -31.98 -7.51
N SER A 16 -12.33 -31.18 -6.79
CA SER A 16 -12.04 -29.77 -6.72
C SER A 16 -10.58 -29.76 -6.27
N SER A 17 -9.68 -29.55 -7.22
CA SER A 17 -8.38 -29.01 -6.90
C SER A 17 -8.71 -27.77 -6.11
N ALA A 18 -8.68 -27.88 -4.77
CA ALA A 18 -8.72 -26.73 -3.91
C ALA A 18 -7.54 -25.90 -4.40
N THR A 19 -7.83 -24.87 -5.18
CA THR A 19 -6.85 -23.87 -5.57
C THR A 19 -6.19 -23.44 -4.27
N PRO A 20 -4.85 -23.37 -4.20
CA PRO A 20 -4.20 -22.91 -2.99
C PRO A 20 -4.79 -21.54 -2.64
N THR A 21 -5.66 -21.54 -1.64
CA THR A 21 -6.39 -20.36 -1.18
C THR A 21 -5.35 -19.42 -0.61
N ARG A 22 -5.45 -18.17 -1.01
CA ARG A 22 -4.46 -17.12 -0.77
C ARG A 22 -5.17 -15.84 -0.34
N ALA A 23 -4.49 -14.77 0.05
CA ALA A 23 -5.18 -13.59 0.58
C ALA A 23 -4.36 -12.30 0.53
N PHE A 24 -4.99 -11.24 0.03
CA PHE A 24 -4.55 -9.86 0.20
C PHE A 24 -5.61 -9.04 0.96
N SER A 25 -5.19 -7.95 1.60
CA SER A 25 -6.06 -6.95 2.22
C SER A 25 -5.93 -5.60 1.49
N LEU A 26 -7.02 -4.83 1.47
CA LEU A 26 -7.07 -3.51 0.87
C LEU A 26 -7.02 -2.43 1.94
N LEU A 27 -6.35 -1.32 1.67
CA LEU A 27 -6.24 -0.16 2.56
C LEU A 27 -7.10 1.00 2.07
N GLY A 28 -7.67 1.76 3.00
CA GLY A 28 -8.46 2.94 2.70
C GLY A 28 -8.71 3.82 3.93
N ILE A 29 -9.58 4.82 3.78
CA ILE A 29 -9.98 5.65 4.92
C ILE A 29 -10.71 4.82 5.97
N TRP A 30 -10.58 5.22 7.23
CA TRP A 30 -11.32 4.63 8.33
C TRP A 30 -12.83 4.71 8.11
N ASP A 31 -13.50 3.57 8.17
CA ASP A 31 -14.95 3.55 8.31
C ASP A 31 -15.35 4.05 9.71
N THR A 32 -16.58 4.54 9.82
CA THR A 32 -17.19 5.10 11.04
C THR A 32 -17.11 4.19 12.26
N TRP A 33 -17.04 2.86 12.06
CA TRP A 33 -16.95 1.88 13.14
C TRP A 33 -15.52 1.41 13.43
N GLN A 34 -14.54 1.74 12.58
CA GLN A 34 -13.13 1.37 12.76
C GLN A 34 -12.47 2.32 13.77
N THR A 35 -12.70 2.06 15.05
CA THR A 35 -12.24 2.89 16.18
C THR A 35 -11.08 2.26 16.94
N SER A 36 -10.33 3.06 17.70
CA SER A 36 -9.26 2.58 18.57
C SER A 36 -9.69 1.56 19.61
N ALA A 37 -10.94 1.62 20.08
CA ALA A 37 -11.48 0.62 20.99
C ALA A 37 -11.59 -0.79 20.38
N LEU A 38 -11.62 -0.90 19.05
CA LEU A 38 -11.73 -2.16 18.30
C LEU A 38 -10.42 -2.55 17.58
N GLY A 39 -9.29 -1.96 17.96
CA GLY A 39 -7.98 -2.33 17.40
C GLY A 39 -7.56 -1.58 16.13
N TYR A 40 -8.29 -0.52 15.76
CA TYR A 40 -7.97 0.35 14.61
C TYR A 40 -7.30 1.64 15.03
N GLN A 41 -6.78 2.43 14.09
CA GLN A 41 -6.19 3.74 14.39
C GLN A 41 -5.10 3.64 15.48
N LEU A 42 -4.33 2.55 15.47
CA LEU A 42 -3.30 2.29 16.47
C LEU A 42 -1.93 2.67 15.91
N GLY A 43 -1.13 3.35 16.73
CA GLY A 43 0.27 3.63 16.44
C GLY A 43 0.49 4.26 15.06
N GLU A 44 1.12 3.49 14.18
CA GLU A 44 1.60 3.88 12.86
C GLU A 44 0.56 3.75 11.73
N ASP A 45 -0.66 3.31 12.04
CA ASP A 45 -1.71 3.05 11.05
C ASP A 45 -2.12 4.32 10.28
N ILE A 46 -2.06 4.25 8.94
CA ILE A 46 -2.45 5.37 8.06
C ILE A 46 -3.89 5.26 7.52
N GLY A 47 -4.52 4.10 7.70
CA GLY A 47 -5.84 3.78 7.18
C GLY A 47 -6.33 2.41 7.65
N GLY A 48 -7.58 2.08 7.33
CA GLY A 48 -8.23 0.84 7.75
C GLY A 48 -8.37 -0.20 6.64
N PRO A 49 -8.59 -1.48 6.99
CA PRO A 49 -8.84 -2.53 6.02
C PRO A 49 -10.21 -2.33 5.34
N MET A 50 -10.25 -2.50 4.03
CA MET A 50 -11.40 -2.19 3.19
C MET A 50 -12.09 -3.43 2.66
N GLY A 51 -13.36 -3.26 2.24
CA GLY A 51 -14.11 -4.30 1.55
C GLY A 51 -13.59 -4.42 0.14
N LEU A 52 -13.87 -5.55 -0.51
CA LEU A 52 -13.35 -5.81 -1.85
C LEU A 52 -13.66 -4.66 -2.83
N THR A 53 -14.87 -4.09 -2.76
CA THR A 53 -15.32 -3.00 -3.63
C THR A 53 -14.98 -1.60 -3.12
N GLU A 54 -14.36 -1.49 -1.95
CA GLU A 54 -14.09 -0.21 -1.28
C GLU A 54 -12.61 0.21 -1.39
N GLY A 55 -11.81 -0.47 -2.22
CA GLY A 55 -10.38 -0.22 -2.35
C GLY A 55 -10.00 1.19 -2.82
N TYR A 56 -8.82 1.64 -2.42
CA TYR A 56 -8.21 2.90 -2.83
C TYR A 56 -7.00 2.66 -3.74
N ARG A 57 -6.84 3.48 -4.77
CA ARG A 57 -5.72 3.35 -5.73
C ARG A 57 -5.27 4.68 -6.31
N TRP A 58 -4.04 4.74 -6.80
CA TRP A 58 -3.59 5.85 -7.64
C TRP A 58 -4.18 5.71 -9.03
N ASN A 59 -4.77 6.77 -9.58
CA ASN A 59 -5.37 6.72 -10.93
C ASN A 59 -4.54 7.43 -12.00
N VAL A 60 -3.24 7.62 -11.71
CA VAL A 60 -2.26 8.18 -12.64
C VAL A 60 -1.18 7.13 -12.96
N PRO A 61 -0.73 7.01 -14.22
CA PRO A 61 0.16 5.92 -14.63
C PRO A 61 1.62 6.13 -14.24
N VAL A 62 2.02 7.37 -13.91
CA VAL A 62 3.38 7.70 -13.46
C VAL A 62 3.28 8.38 -12.11
N ILE A 63 3.97 7.80 -11.12
CA ILE A 63 4.13 8.37 -9.78
C ILE A 63 5.57 8.84 -9.67
N THR A 64 5.75 10.12 -9.42
CA THR A 64 7.07 10.72 -9.26
C THR A 64 7.57 10.57 -7.83
N TYR A 65 8.88 10.38 -7.64
CA TYR A 65 9.43 10.33 -6.30
C TYR A 65 10.79 11.02 -6.20
N ALA A 66 11.14 11.44 -4.99
CA ALA A 66 12.43 12.05 -4.71
C ALA A 66 12.89 11.80 -3.27
N PHE A 67 14.10 12.28 -2.97
CA PHE A 67 14.74 12.18 -1.65
C PHE A 67 14.91 13.57 -1.06
N ASP A 68 14.50 13.74 0.17
CA ASP A 68 14.71 14.95 0.94
C ASP A 68 16.16 15.04 1.43
N ARG A 69 16.64 16.26 1.71
CA ARG A 69 17.98 16.49 2.28
C ARG A 69 18.19 15.72 3.57
N SER A 70 17.17 15.60 4.41
CA SER A 70 17.23 14.84 5.64
C SER A 70 17.57 13.37 5.39
N PHE A 71 16.93 12.74 4.40
CA PHE A 71 17.24 11.39 3.94
C PHE A 71 18.67 11.29 3.41
N LEU A 72 19.09 12.24 2.57
CA LEU A 72 20.44 12.26 2.01
C LEU A 72 21.52 12.46 3.08
N LEU A 73 21.26 13.25 4.12
CA LEU A 73 22.18 13.45 5.24
C LEU A 73 22.34 12.19 6.09
N TYR A 74 21.25 11.45 6.32
CA TYR A 74 21.26 10.28 7.18
C TYR A 74 21.73 9.03 6.44
N PHE A 75 21.12 8.71 5.30
CA PHE A 75 21.41 7.48 4.57
C PHE A 75 22.44 7.65 3.44
N GLY A 76 22.63 8.87 2.93
CA GLY A 76 23.58 9.14 1.85
C GLY A 76 23.22 8.46 0.53
N GLN A 77 24.17 8.47 -0.40
CA GLN A 77 24.02 7.83 -1.72
C GLN A 77 23.68 6.33 -1.60
N ARG A 78 24.22 5.67 -0.59
CA ARG A 78 23.95 4.24 -0.38
C ARG A 78 22.48 4.00 -0.03
N GLY A 79 21.86 4.86 0.78
CA GLY A 79 20.42 4.80 1.04
C GLY A 79 19.57 4.94 -0.21
N VAL A 80 19.95 5.89 -1.06
CA VAL A 80 19.30 6.12 -2.35
C VAL A 80 19.34 4.85 -3.20
N GLU A 81 20.52 4.22 -3.33
CA GLU A 81 20.67 2.96 -4.07
C GLU A 81 19.76 1.83 -3.54
N GLU A 82 19.54 1.76 -2.22
CA GLU A 82 18.66 0.75 -1.63
C GLU A 82 17.18 1.01 -1.92
N VAL A 83 16.73 2.27 -1.83
CA VAL A 83 15.34 2.63 -2.18
C VAL A 83 15.10 2.45 -3.68
N GLU A 84 16.08 2.74 -4.53
CA GLU A 84 16.03 2.49 -5.97
C GLU A 84 15.83 1.01 -6.30
N LYS A 85 16.39 0.08 -5.50
CA LYS A 85 16.11 -1.37 -5.65
C LYS A 85 14.65 -1.71 -5.35
N ALA A 86 14.05 -1.08 -4.33
CA ALA A 86 12.61 -1.25 -4.05
C ALA A 86 11.75 -0.72 -5.20
N MET A 87 12.09 0.46 -5.72
CA MET A 87 11.43 1.04 -6.90
C MET A 87 11.56 0.16 -8.14
N ALA A 88 12.74 -0.44 -8.36
CA ALA A 88 12.97 -1.37 -9.45
C ALA A 88 12.08 -2.62 -9.37
N ILE A 89 11.85 -3.16 -8.17
CA ILE A 89 10.93 -4.30 -7.95
C ILE A 89 9.52 -3.93 -8.42
N LEU A 90 9.01 -2.76 -8.04
CA LEU A 90 7.67 -2.31 -8.44
C LEU A 90 7.59 -1.98 -9.94
N ASN A 91 8.60 -1.30 -10.48
CA ASN A 91 8.66 -0.96 -11.91
C ASN A 91 8.75 -2.18 -12.83
N ALA A 92 9.31 -3.29 -12.33
CA ALA A 92 9.40 -4.56 -13.03
C ALA A 92 8.04 -5.27 -13.18
N LEU A 93 7.01 -4.88 -12.42
CA LEU A 93 5.67 -5.42 -12.61
C LEU A 93 5.16 -5.13 -14.02
N PRO A 94 4.66 -6.13 -14.75
CA PRO A 94 4.06 -5.89 -16.05
C PRO A 94 2.60 -5.41 -15.85
N PRO A 95 1.91 -4.97 -16.92
CA PRO A 95 0.49 -4.62 -16.84
C PRO A 95 -0.35 -5.75 -16.23
N ALA A 96 -1.34 -5.41 -15.40
CA ALA A 96 -2.19 -6.36 -14.68
C ALA A 96 -2.80 -7.46 -15.56
N SER A 97 -3.20 -7.11 -16.79
CA SER A 97 -3.77 -8.03 -17.79
C SER A 97 -2.78 -9.03 -18.39
N SER A 98 -1.47 -8.77 -18.28
CA SER A 98 -0.42 -9.67 -18.78
C SER A 98 -0.02 -10.75 -17.77
N LEU A 99 -0.45 -10.61 -16.51
CA LEU A 99 -0.19 -11.55 -15.44
C LEU A 99 -0.94 -12.86 -15.65
N SER A 100 -0.33 -13.98 -15.25
CA SER A 100 -1.03 -15.27 -15.34
C SER A 100 -2.25 -15.29 -14.41
N SER A 101 -3.30 -16.03 -14.79
CA SER A 101 -4.55 -16.08 -14.02
C SER A 101 -4.33 -16.48 -12.56
N ASN A 102 -3.36 -17.37 -12.29
CA ASN A 102 -3.02 -17.90 -10.97
C ASN A 102 -1.76 -17.29 -10.33
N LEU A 103 -1.15 -16.27 -10.98
CA LEU A 103 0.05 -15.57 -10.52
C LEU A 103 1.24 -16.51 -10.23
N SER A 104 1.35 -17.61 -10.98
CA SER A 104 2.37 -18.65 -10.74
C SER A 104 3.81 -18.17 -10.85
N GLU A 105 4.05 -17.10 -11.59
CA GLU A 105 5.33 -16.43 -11.77
C GLU A 105 5.83 -15.72 -10.50
N PHE A 106 4.97 -15.49 -9.50
CA PHE A 106 5.36 -14.90 -8.22
C PHE A 106 5.49 -15.95 -7.11
N PRO A 107 6.56 -15.91 -6.31
CA PRO A 107 6.76 -16.80 -5.18
C PRO A 107 5.79 -16.48 -4.03
N LEU A 108 5.63 -17.44 -3.12
CA LEU A 108 4.82 -17.28 -1.91
C LEU A 108 5.61 -16.66 -0.75
N ASP A 109 6.92 -16.85 -0.74
CA ASP A 109 7.81 -16.22 0.24
C ASP A 109 9.04 -15.68 -0.49
N THR A 110 9.27 -14.37 -0.35
CA THR A 110 10.45 -13.66 -0.88
C THR A 110 11.42 -13.26 0.22
N ARG A 111 11.10 -13.57 1.48
CA ARG A 111 11.97 -13.25 2.60
C ARG A 111 13.19 -14.14 2.59
N ARG A 112 14.30 -13.53 2.98
CA ARG A 112 15.57 -14.20 3.25
C ARG A 112 16.16 -13.60 4.51
N VAL A 113 17.05 -14.34 5.16
CA VAL A 113 17.73 -13.89 6.37
C VAL A 113 19.21 -13.76 6.08
N ASN A 114 19.77 -12.59 6.38
CA ASN A 114 21.20 -12.40 6.52
C ASN A 114 21.56 -12.54 8.00
N TYR A 115 22.17 -13.66 8.37
CA TYR A 115 22.48 -13.96 9.77
C TYR A 115 23.50 -13.00 10.40
N GLN A 116 24.37 -12.38 9.59
CA GLN A 116 25.29 -11.36 10.09
C GLN A 116 24.52 -10.08 10.44
N ALA A 117 23.62 -9.63 9.57
CA ALA A 117 22.76 -8.48 9.84
C ALA A 117 21.79 -8.73 11.02
N GLN A 118 21.30 -9.96 11.15
CA GLN A 118 20.48 -10.37 12.29
C GLN A 118 21.26 -10.30 13.60
N ALA A 119 22.49 -10.81 13.63
CA ALA A 119 23.37 -10.73 14.80
C ALA A 119 23.75 -9.28 15.15
N LEU A 120 23.75 -8.38 14.17
CA LEU A 120 23.96 -6.95 14.33
C LEU A 120 22.66 -6.15 14.59
N PHE A 121 21.52 -6.85 14.71
CA PHE A 121 20.21 -6.26 15.01
C PHE A 121 19.78 -5.18 14.00
N MET A 122 19.84 -5.50 12.71
CA MET A 122 19.63 -4.53 11.62
C MET A 122 18.26 -4.67 10.92
N TRP A 123 17.57 -3.56 10.68
CA TRP A 123 16.46 -3.44 9.73
C TRP A 123 16.96 -3.18 8.31
N ASP A 124 16.38 -3.83 7.30
CA ASP A 124 16.76 -3.62 5.89
C ASP A 124 16.01 -2.43 5.28
N LEU A 125 16.74 -1.38 4.89
CA LEU A 125 16.16 -0.15 4.35
C LEU A 125 15.35 -0.37 3.07
N LYS A 126 15.85 -1.21 2.15
CA LYS A 126 15.14 -1.52 0.89
C LYS A 126 13.79 -2.20 1.18
N SER A 127 13.78 -3.17 2.10
CA SER A 127 12.55 -3.89 2.46
C SER A 127 11.55 -2.99 3.16
N ALA A 128 12.01 -2.18 4.12
CA ALA A 128 11.20 -1.16 4.77
C ALA A 128 10.57 -0.14 3.79
N ALA A 129 11.34 0.30 2.79
CA ALA A 129 10.83 1.14 1.71
C ALA A 129 9.78 0.41 0.85
N LEU A 130 10.04 -0.85 0.48
CA LEU A 130 9.13 -1.65 -0.32
C LEU A 130 7.80 -1.91 0.40
N GLU A 131 7.84 -2.25 1.70
CA GLU A 131 6.68 -2.40 2.59
C GLU A 131 5.83 -1.12 2.60
N SER A 132 6.47 0.02 2.85
CA SER A 132 5.81 1.33 2.87
C SER A 132 5.18 1.68 1.52
N LEU A 133 5.85 1.34 0.42
CA LEU A 133 5.37 1.59 -0.94
C LEU A 133 4.13 0.76 -1.28
N VAL A 134 4.09 -0.54 -0.92
CA VAL A 134 2.89 -1.35 -1.19
C VAL A 134 1.70 -0.90 -0.34
N GLU A 135 1.95 -0.40 0.88
CA GLU A 135 0.93 0.18 1.74
C GLU A 135 0.30 1.43 1.10
N ILE A 136 1.11 2.41 0.71
CA ILE A 136 0.61 3.63 0.04
C ILE A 136 0.16 3.41 -1.41
N LEU A 137 0.25 2.18 -1.93
CA LEU A 137 -0.38 1.77 -3.19
C LEU A 137 -1.79 1.19 -3.00
N GLY A 138 -2.24 1.04 -1.75
CA GLY A 138 -3.60 0.64 -1.40
C GLY A 138 -3.74 -0.75 -0.80
N LEU A 139 -2.64 -1.40 -0.37
CA LEU A 139 -2.70 -2.67 0.34
C LEU A 139 -2.59 -2.48 1.85
N ALA A 140 -3.36 -3.25 2.61
CA ALA A 140 -3.22 -3.34 4.06
C ALA A 140 -2.59 -4.69 4.42
N GLU A 141 -2.00 -4.80 5.62
CA GLU A 141 -1.36 -6.02 6.13
C GLU A 141 -2.30 -7.23 6.09
N PRO A 142 -2.14 -8.19 5.16
CA PRO A 142 -3.08 -9.31 5.06
C PRO A 142 -3.00 -10.27 6.24
N GLU A 143 -1.88 -10.35 6.95
CA GLU A 143 -1.78 -11.21 8.13
C GLU A 143 -2.57 -10.63 9.32
N ARG A 144 -2.48 -9.31 9.56
CA ARG A 144 -3.18 -8.59 10.64
C ARG A 144 -4.67 -8.36 10.35
N TRP A 145 -5.07 -8.33 9.08
CA TRP A 145 -6.47 -8.07 8.71
C TRP A 145 -7.18 -9.27 8.09
N ALA A 146 -6.64 -10.48 8.34
CA ALA A 146 -7.35 -11.72 8.01
C ALA A 146 -8.68 -11.81 8.75
N PHE A 147 -8.71 -11.33 10.00
CA PHE A 147 -9.91 -11.13 10.79
C PHE A 147 -9.92 -9.71 11.36
N CYS A 148 -11.10 -9.18 11.69
CA CYS A 148 -11.19 -7.87 12.33
C CYS A 148 -12.46 -7.73 13.17
N LEU A 149 -12.40 -6.94 14.24
CA LEU A 149 -13.57 -6.66 15.08
C LEU A 149 -14.48 -5.60 14.45
N ARG A 150 -15.67 -6.00 13.99
CA ARG A 150 -16.66 -5.10 13.39
C ARG A 150 -17.54 -4.38 14.41
N ALA A 151 -17.85 -5.03 15.52
CA ALA A 151 -18.71 -4.49 16.56
C ALA A 151 -18.41 -5.15 17.91
N ARG A 152 -18.68 -4.39 18.97
CA ARG A 152 -18.63 -4.84 20.35
C ARG A 152 -19.95 -4.46 21.01
N ASP A 153 -20.55 -5.40 21.72
CA ASP A 153 -21.75 -5.17 22.52
C ASP A 153 -21.58 -5.76 23.92
N THR A 154 -22.10 -5.06 24.92
CA THR A 154 -22.03 -5.48 26.32
C THR A 154 -23.39 -5.42 26.96
N TYR A 155 -23.78 -6.51 27.62
CA TYR A 155 -24.99 -6.52 28.44
C TYR A 155 -24.69 -7.17 29.80
N THR A 156 -25.49 -6.82 30.81
CA THR A 156 -25.28 -7.32 32.18
C THR A 156 -26.46 -8.18 32.62
N VAL A 157 -26.19 -9.39 33.07
CA VAL A 157 -27.18 -10.30 33.65
C VAL A 157 -26.66 -10.80 35.00
N GLY A 158 -27.46 -10.67 36.06
CA GLY A 158 -27.09 -11.15 37.40
C GLY A 158 -25.74 -10.59 37.89
N ASN A 159 -25.50 -9.29 37.74
CA ASN A 159 -24.25 -8.60 38.08
C ASN A 159 -23.00 -9.08 37.32
N THR A 160 -23.14 -9.90 36.27
CA THR A 160 -22.05 -10.30 35.38
C THR A 160 -22.20 -9.57 34.05
N THR A 161 -21.16 -8.82 33.65
CA THR A 161 -21.10 -8.20 32.32
C THR A 161 -20.59 -9.22 31.31
N ILE A 162 -21.34 -9.41 30.23
CA ILE A 162 -20.98 -10.27 29.11
C ILE A 162 -20.65 -9.37 27.93
N THR A 163 -19.46 -9.54 27.37
CA THR A 163 -19.02 -8.85 26.16
C THR A 163 -19.13 -9.79 24.95
N ASN A 164 -19.68 -9.28 23.86
CA ASN A 164 -19.83 -10.00 22.60
C ASN A 164 -19.17 -9.22 21.48
N TYR A 165 -18.59 -9.95 20.54
CA TYR A 165 -17.88 -9.39 19.40
C TYR A 165 -18.44 -9.94 18.10
N LEU A 166 -18.58 -9.06 17.11
CA LEU A 166 -18.78 -9.45 15.73
C LEU A 166 -17.43 -9.39 15.02
N VAL A 167 -16.94 -10.54 14.55
CA VAL A 167 -15.69 -10.64 13.79
C VAL A 167 -16.00 -10.84 12.31
N ILE A 168 -15.29 -10.11 11.45
CA ILE A 168 -15.41 -10.18 9.99
C ILE A 168 -14.05 -10.47 9.35
N GLN A 169 -14.03 -10.80 8.07
CA GLN A 169 -12.80 -10.93 7.28
C GLN A 169 -12.63 -9.72 6.36
N ARG A 170 -11.40 -9.25 6.19
CA ARG A 170 -11.03 -8.22 5.20
C ARG A 170 -9.94 -8.68 4.22
N ASN A 171 -9.65 -9.97 4.23
CA ASN A 171 -8.80 -10.63 3.25
C ASN A 171 -9.58 -11.26 2.10
N PHE A 172 -9.01 -11.20 0.90
CA PHE A 172 -9.61 -11.73 -0.32
C PHE A 172 -8.62 -12.55 -1.13
N ASP A 173 -9.09 -13.66 -1.70
CA ASP A 173 -8.26 -14.51 -2.55
C ASP A 173 -7.86 -13.78 -3.85
N PRO A 174 -6.57 -13.76 -4.23
CA PRO A 174 -6.07 -12.98 -5.34
C PRO A 174 -6.59 -13.42 -6.72
N VAL A 175 -7.20 -14.61 -6.81
CA VAL A 175 -7.71 -15.18 -8.07
C VAL A 175 -9.24 -15.13 -8.11
N THR A 176 -9.91 -15.53 -7.03
CA THR A 176 -11.37 -15.65 -6.95
C THR A 176 -12.05 -14.45 -6.32
N TRP A 177 -11.30 -13.62 -5.59
CA TRP A 177 -11.78 -12.48 -4.81
C TRP A 177 -12.81 -12.82 -3.73
N MET A 178 -12.93 -14.10 -3.38
CA MET A 178 -13.73 -14.53 -2.24
C MET A 178 -12.98 -14.28 -0.93
N PRO A 179 -13.68 -14.05 0.19
CA PRO A 179 -13.05 -13.97 1.50
C PRO A 179 -12.16 -15.18 1.77
N SER A 180 -10.95 -14.92 2.28
CA SER A 180 -9.94 -15.95 2.53
C SER A 180 -9.18 -15.66 3.81
N LYS A 181 -8.75 -16.71 4.50
CA LYS A 181 -7.92 -16.62 5.73
C LYS A 181 -6.52 -17.19 5.53
N VAL A 182 -6.12 -17.41 4.29
CA VAL A 182 -4.86 -18.09 3.98
C VAL A 182 -3.96 -17.08 3.28
N VAL A 183 -2.85 -16.68 3.91
CA VAL A 183 -1.92 -15.71 3.32
C VAL A 183 -0.67 -16.46 2.87
N ASN A 184 -0.35 -16.39 1.57
CA ASN A 184 0.76 -17.08 0.90
C ASN A 184 0.91 -18.57 1.27
N GLY A 185 -0.18 -19.24 1.63
CA GLY A 185 -0.22 -20.65 2.01
C GLY A 185 -0.30 -20.94 3.51
N ALA A 186 -0.07 -19.95 4.39
CA ALA A 186 -0.31 -20.08 5.83
C ALA A 186 -1.78 -19.77 6.16
N THR A 187 -2.46 -20.67 6.86
CA THR A 187 -3.86 -20.48 7.27
C THR A 187 -3.92 -19.83 8.64
N TYR A 188 -4.70 -18.75 8.76
CA TYR A 188 -4.88 -18.00 10.00
C TYR A 188 -6.22 -18.29 10.67
N THR A 189 -6.25 -18.11 11.99
CA THR A 189 -7.44 -17.96 12.82
C THR A 189 -7.19 -16.83 13.81
N TYR A 190 -8.15 -16.53 14.68
CA TYR A 190 -8.04 -15.44 15.64
C TYR A 190 -8.41 -15.85 17.08
N GLU A 191 -7.91 -15.10 18.05
CA GLU A 191 -8.41 -15.03 19.43
C GLU A 191 -8.77 -13.58 19.74
N VAL A 192 -9.95 -13.35 20.33
CA VAL A 192 -10.30 -12.00 20.79
C VAL A 192 -9.70 -11.76 22.17
N GLN A 193 -8.83 -10.74 22.28
CA GLN A 193 -8.23 -10.34 23.55
C GLN A 193 -8.74 -8.96 23.97
N GLU A 194 -9.17 -8.85 25.24
CA GLU A 194 -9.60 -7.60 25.86
C GLU A 194 -9.38 -7.67 27.39
N PRO A 195 -8.81 -6.63 28.01
CA PRO A 195 -8.17 -5.48 27.38
C PRO A 195 -6.73 -5.77 26.98
N LEU A 196 -6.32 -5.27 25.82
CA LEU A 196 -4.91 -5.17 25.45
C LEU A 196 -4.32 -3.90 26.05
N THR A 197 -3.29 -4.05 26.89
CA THR A 197 -2.59 -2.93 27.56
C THR A 197 -1.30 -2.59 26.81
N PRO A 198 -0.84 -1.32 26.84
CA PRO A 198 -1.34 -0.18 27.61
C PRO A 198 -2.54 0.57 27.00
N GLY A 199 -2.96 0.25 25.77
CA GLY A 199 -4.00 0.99 25.05
C GLY A 199 -5.45 0.75 25.47
N ASN A 200 -5.70 -0.28 26.26
CA ASN A 200 -7.01 -0.70 26.73
C ASN A 200 -8.06 -0.81 25.60
N TYR A 201 -7.73 -1.60 24.59
CA TYR A 201 -8.60 -1.89 23.44
C TYR A 201 -8.86 -3.39 23.31
N ALA A 202 -9.80 -3.76 22.44
CA ALA A 202 -10.02 -5.14 22.03
C ALA A 202 -9.47 -5.36 20.62
N ASP A 203 -8.93 -6.55 20.37
CA ASP A 203 -8.47 -6.94 19.03
C ASP A 203 -8.74 -8.43 18.77
N ALA A 204 -8.90 -8.79 17.50
CA ALA A 204 -8.96 -10.17 17.04
C ALA A 204 -7.55 -10.61 16.62
N ILE A 205 -6.69 -10.95 17.57
CA ILE A 205 -5.29 -11.27 17.30
C ILE A 205 -5.18 -12.53 16.45
N GLU A 206 -4.61 -12.38 15.26
CA GLU A 206 -4.37 -13.47 14.33
C GLU A 206 -3.16 -14.32 14.67
N PHE A 207 -3.30 -15.62 14.44
CA PHE A 207 -2.18 -16.56 14.47
C PHE A 207 -2.40 -17.70 13.48
N ALA A 208 -1.30 -18.29 13.01
CA ALA A 208 -1.36 -19.42 12.11
C ALA A 208 -1.90 -20.68 12.82
N THR A 209 -2.80 -21.39 12.14
CA THR A 209 -3.35 -22.66 12.67
C THR A 209 -2.31 -23.77 12.69
N ASP A 210 -1.31 -23.70 11.80
CA ASP A 210 -0.14 -24.56 11.81
C ASP A 210 1.05 -23.78 12.40
N PRO A 211 1.55 -24.13 13.59
CA PRO A 211 2.68 -23.46 14.22
C PRO A 211 3.99 -23.53 13.42
N LEU A 212 4.09 -24.44 12.45
CA LEU A 212 5.26 -24.59 11.58
C LEU A 212 5.10 -23.87 10.23
N ALA A 213 3.93 -23.28 9.96
CA ALA A 213 3.73 -22.51 8.74
C ALA A 213 4.59 -21.25 8.75
N LEU A 214 5.09 -20.88 7.57
CA LEU A 214 5.78 -19.61 7.38
C LEU A 214 4.74 -18.48 7.41
N SER A 215 4.70 -17.75 8.52
CA SER A 215 3.83 -16.58 8.72
C SER A 215 4.53 -15.27 8.38
N TYR A 216 3.75 -14.19 8.22
CA TYR A 216 4.24 -12.83 7.90
C TYR A 216 5.09 -12.78 6.63
N THR A 217 4.59 -13.43 5.59
CA THR A 217 5.32 -13.66 4.32
C THR A 217 5.02 -12.60 3.28
N ALA A 218 3.83 -12.00 3.31
CA ALA A 218 3.49 -10.91 2.42
C ALA A 218 4.41 -9.71 2.66
N VAL A 219 4.80 -9.01 1.60
CA VAL A 219 5.53 -7.74 1.75
C VAL A 219 4.63 -6.71 2.42
N ALA A 220 3.32 -6.74 2.17
CA ALA A 220 2.37 -5.85 2.83
C ALA A 220 2.26 -6.04 4.36
N SER A 221 2.78 -7.13 4.94
CA SER A 221 2.63 -7.45 6.38
C SER A 221 3.79 -7.03 7.28
N LYS A 222 4.70 -6.22 6.73
CA LYS A 222 5.91 -5.74 7.40
C LYS A 222 6.87 -6.85 7.80
N MET A 223 8.15 -6.50 7.91
CA MET A 223 9.15 -7.46 8.36
C MET A 223 8.98 -7.82 9.84
N ALA A 224 8.87 -9.10 10.13
CA ALA A 224 8.65 -9.60 11.48
C ALA A 224 9.92 -9.61 12.35
N THR A 225 11.11 -9.69 11.75
CA THR A 225 12.37 -9.80 12.51
C THR A 225 13.54 -9.09 11.84
N VAL A 226 14.49 -8.59 12.63
CA VAL A 226 15.75 -8.01 12.16
C VAL A 226 16.59 -9.01 11.36
N GLY A 227 17.38 -8.51 10.42
CA GLY A 227 18.20 -9.29 9.49
C GLY A 227 17.41 -9.98 8.38
N GLN A 228 16.08 -9.92 8.38
CA GLN A 228 15.28 -10.30 7.21
C GLN A 228 15.39 -9.25 6.10
N TYR A 229 15.13 -9.67 4.87
CA TYR A 229 14.95 -8.77 3.73
C TYR A 229 14.10 -9.44 2.65
N TYR A 230 13.36 -8.66 1.87
CA TYR A 230 12.59 -9.12 0.72
C TYR A 230 13.41 -9.11 -0.57
N THR A 231 13.31 -10.15 -1.39
CA THR A 231 13.93 -10.18 -2.74
C THR A 231 12.99 -9.70 -3.86
N GLY A 232 11.71 -9.46 -3.54
CA GLY A 232 10.66 -9.13 -4.49
C GLY A 232 9.29 -9.16 -3.82
N LEU A 233 8.22 -9.00 -4.60
CA LEU A 233 6.84 -9.13 -4.14
C LEU A 233 6.40 -10.59 -4.05
N THR A 234 5.53 -10.90 -3.09
CA THR A 234 4.86 -12.20 -3.09
C THR A 234 3.66 -12.20 -4.01
N ARG A 235 3.14 -13.40 -4.24
CA ARG A 235 1.94 -13.61 -5.03
C ARG A 235 0.72 -12.86 -4.52
N ASP A 236 0.58 -12.75 -3.21
CA ASP A 236 -0.58 -12.11 -2.60
C ASP A 236 -0.50 -10.59 -2.71
N ASP A 237 0.71 -10.01 -2.53
CA ASP A 237 0.96 -8.59 -2.81
C ASP A 237 0.59 -8.23 -4.26
N VAL A 238 1.10 -9.02 -5.22
CA VAL A 238 0.78 -8.81 -6.64
C VAL A 238 -0.69 -9.06 -6.94
N GLY A 239 -1.33 -9.98 -6.22
CA GLY A 239 -2.75 -10.25 -6.32
C GLY A 239 -3.62 -9.06 -5.93
N GLY A 240 -3.28 -8.39 -4.83
CA GLY A 240 -3.94 -7.17 -4.40
C GLY A 240 -3.73 -6.01 -5.37
N LEU A 241 -2.48 -5.78 -5.80
CA LEU A 241 -2.19 -4.76 -6.81
C LEU A 241 -2.90 -5.06 -8.14
N ARG A 242 -2.90 -6.32 -8.60
CA ARG A 242 -3.68 -6.73 -9.78
C ARG A 242 -5.17 -6.47 -9.59
N TYR A 243 -5.72 -6.75 -8.41
CA TYR A 243 -7.12 -6.45 -8.12
C TYR A 243 -7.39 -4.95 -8.29
N LEU A 244 -6.59 -4.08 -7.67
CA LEU A 244 -6.76 -2.63 -7.72
C LEU A 244 -6.59 -2.08 -9.13
N TYR A 245 -5.56 -2.52 -9.86
CA TYR A 245 -5.14 -1.88 -11.11
C TYR A 245 -5.64 -2.57 -12.39
N ARG A 246 -6.31 -3.73 -12.32
CA ARG A 246 -6.87 -4.37 -13.52
C ARG A 246 -7.88 -3.47 -14.25
N TYR A 247 -7.92 -3.61 -15.57
CA TYR A 247 -8.81 -2.90 -16.47
C TYR A 247 -10.30 -3.04 -16.08
N HIS A 248 -10.70 -4.23 -15.63
CA HIS A 248 -12.09 -4.49 -15.23
C HIS A 248 -12.44 -4.10 -13.78
N ASN A 249 -11.56 -3.39 -13.08
CA ASN A 249 -11.91 -2.77 -11.81
C ASN A 249 -12.37 -1.34 -12.08
N PHE A 250 -13.67 -1.16 -12.23
CA PHE A 250 -14.27 0.13 -12.57
C PHE A 250 -14.73 0.88 -11.32
N ALA A 251 -14.38 2.15 -11.23
CA ALA A 251 -14.89 3.06 -10.21
C ALA A 251 -15.11 4.45 -10.82
N VAL A 252 -16.11 5.17 -10.34
CA VAL A 252 -16.27 6.60 -10.61
C VAL A 252 -15.20 7.33 -9.81
N GLU A 253 -14.30 7.97 -10.52
CA GLU A 253 -13.13 8.63 -9.95
C GLU A 253 -13.01 10.06 -10.49
N ASN A 254 -12.26 10.89 -9.77
CA ASN A 254 -11.85 12.21 -10.23
C ASN A 254 -10.44 12.14 -10.81
N LEU A 255 -10.18 12.85 -11.91
CA LEU A 255 -8.81 13.11 -12.34
C LEU A 255 -8.06 13.83 -11.22
N SER A 256 -6.78 13.52 -11.10
CA SER A 256 -5.89 14.26 -10.21
C SER A 256 -5.89 15.76 -10.58
N LEU A 257 -5.77 16.62 -9.56
CA LEU A 257 -5.92 18.08 -9.70
C LEU A 257 -4.84 18.72 -10.59
N ASP A 258 -3.71 18.05 -10.76
CA ASP A 258 -2.58 18.44 -11.59
C ASP A 258 -2.64 17.88 -13.02
N VAL A 259 -3.77 17.30 -13.41
CA VAL A 259 -4.08 16.85 -14.76
C VAL A 259 -4.85 17.92 -15.52
N THR A 260 -4.30 18.33 -16.65
CA THR A 260 -4.92 19.28 -17.58
C THR A 260 -5.13 18.65 -18.95
N ASN A 261 -5.85 19.36 -19.82
CA ASN A 261 -5.91 18.99 -21.21
C ASN A 261 -4.49 19.00 -21.84
N SER A 262 -4.18 18.01 -22.68
CA SER A 262 -2.91 17.92 -23.41
C SER A 262 -2.73 19.04 -24.45
N PHE A 263 -3.80 19.73 -24.88
CA PHE A 263 -3.72 20.79 -25.88
C PHE A 263 -3.48 22.15 -25.22
N GLY A 264 -2.25 22.66 -25.34
CA GLY A 264 -1.94 24.05 -25.03
C GLY A 264 -2.81 25.01 -25.85
N ALA A 265 -3.06 26.20 -25.31
CA ALA A 265 -3.81 27.28 -25.94
C ALA A 265 -3.10 27.84 -27.20
N GLY A 266 -3.00 27.05 -28.27
CA GLY A 266 -2.32 27.49 -29.49
C GLY A 266 -2.10 26.46 -30.61
N SER A 267 -2.42 25.17 -30.45
CA SER A 267 -2.21 24.20 -31.55
C SER A 267 -3.51 23.58 -32.02
N GLY A 268 -3.98 24.06 -33.18
CA GLY A 268 -5.08 23.43 -33.91
C GLY A 268 -4.69 22.06 -34.46
N GLY A 269 -5.60 21.10 -34.33
CA GLY A 269 -5.54 19.81 -35.03
C GLY A 269 -5.35 18.60 -34.12
N GLY A 270 -6.41 18.19 -33.43
CA GLY A 270 -6.52 16.90 -32.73
C GLY A 270 -8.00 16.59 -32.48
N TYR A 271 -8.44 15.38 -32.85
CA TYR A 271 -9.86 14.99 -32.99
C TYR A 271 -10.73 15.27 -31.75
N MET A 272 -11.92 15.84 -31.98
CA MET A 272 -12.90 16.23 -30.97
C MET A 272 -13.75 15.05 -30.45
N ILE A 273 -14.26 15.24 -29.23
CA ILE A 273 -15.49 14.64 -28.69
C ILE A 273 -16.69 15.38 -29.31
N TRP A 274 -17.57 14.67 -30.03
CA TRP A 274 -18.87 15.19 -30.49
C TRP A 274 -19.97 14.64 -29.56
N TRP A 275 -20.63 15.53 -28.83
CA TRP A 275 -21.77 15.20 -27.95
C TRP A 275 -23.10 15.34 -28.72
N PRO A 276 -23.97 14.32 -28.77
CA PRO A 276 -25.34 14.50 -29.22
C PRO A 276 -26.32 14.45 -28.04
N THR A 277 -26.37 15.47 -27.19
CA THR A 277 -27.52 15.70 -26.31
C THR A 277 -27.71 17.19 -26.01
N ASN A 278 -28.97 17.61 -25.93
CA ASN A 278 -29.48 18.95 -25.61
C ASN A 278 -28.97 19.52 -24.27
N ALA A 279 -27.69 19.84 -24.15
CA ALA A 279 -27.18 20.68 -23.08
C ALA A 279 -27.27 22.15 -23.55
N THR A 280 -28.32 22.84 -23.12
CA THR A 280 -28.39 24.32 -23.15
C THR A 280 -27.44 24.90 -22.11
N LEU A 281 -26.14 24.67 -22.27
CA LEU A 281 -25.07 25.41 -21.64
C LEU A 281 -24.14 25.90 -22.75
N GLN A 282 -24.46 27.08 -23.24
CA GLN A 282 -23.64 28.00 -24.04
C GLN A 282 -22.56 27.34 -24.92
N THR A 283 -23.00 26.71 -26.00
CA THR A 283 -22.13 26.50 -27.16
C THR A 283 -21.97 27.85 -27.87
N ASN A 284 -20.78 28.44 -27.75
CA ASN A 284 -20.32 29.66 -28.44
C ASN A 284 -21.01 30.98 -28.04
N PHE A 285 -20.46 31.67 -27.03
CA PHE A 285 -20.59 33.12 -26.92
C PHE A 285 -19.25 33.77 -27.23
N TRP A 286 -19.25 34.69 -28.21
CA TRP A 286 -18.11 35.49 -28.62
C TRP A 286 -17.54 36.24 -27.41
N GLY A 287 -16.32 35.89 -26.99
CA GLY A 287 -15.59 36.58 -25.91
C GLY A 287 -15.31 35.80 -24.62
N ALA A 288 -15.49 34.46 -24.58
CA ALA A 288 -15.10 33.64 -23.43
C ALA A 288 -14.02 32.60 -23.79
N SER A 289 -12.90 32.64 -23.05
CA SER A 289 -11.83 31.64 -23.08
C SER A 289 -12.36 30.26 -22.67
N GLY A 290 -12.30 29.26 -23.55
CA GLY A 290 -12.69 27.89 -23.20
C GLY A 290 -12.83 26.95 -24.39
N THR A 291 -11.75 26.67 -25.11
CA THR A 291 -11.69 25.53 -26.04
C THR A 291 -10.99 24.38 -25.34
N ASN A 292 -11.68 23.24 -25.21
CA ASN A 292 -11.21 21.90 -24.79
C ASN A 292 -11.46 21.50 -23.31
N LEU A 293 -12.71 21.21 -22.94
CA LEU A 293 -13.05 20.63 -21.63
C LEU A 293 -12.73 19.12 -21.59
N ILE A 294 -11.99 18.69 -20.56
CA ILE A 294 -11.75 17.27 -20.23
C ILE A 294 -12.78 16.77 -19.22
N GLN A 295 -13.10 15.48 -19.25
CA GLN A 295 -14.00 14.90 -18.26
C GLN A 295 -13.22 14.59 -16.99
N THR A 296 -13.41 15.40 -15.95
CA THR A 296 -12.72 15.25 -14.66
C THR A 296 -13.29 14.11 -13.83
N THR A 297 -14.61 14.04 -13.67
CA THR A 297 -15.29 12.97 -12.93
C THR A 297 -15.93 11.97 -13.87
N GLY A 298 -15.65 10.67 -13.72
CA GLY A 298 -16.25 9.66 -14.58
C GLY A 298 -15.87 8.24 -14.21
N LEU A 299 -16.58 7.27 -14.79
CA LEU A 299 -16.31 5.85 -14.59
C LEU A 299 -15.01 5.48 -15.31
N ARG A 300 -14.01 5.01 -14.57
CA ARG A 300 -12.67 4.67 -15.07
C ARG A 300 -12.31 3.22 -14.79
N PRO A 301 -11.66 2.52 -15.74
CA PRO A 301 -11.01 1.24 -15.46
C PRO A 301 -9.79 1.43 -14.54
N GLY A 302 -9.24 0.34 -14.03
CA GLY A 302 -7.88 0.37 -13.48
C GLY A 302 -6.86 0.70 -14.57
N ILE A 303 -5.78 1.38 -14.18
CA ILE A 303 -4.75 1.91 -15.08
C ILE A 303 -3.72 0.87 -15.56
N GLU A 304 -3.92 -0.41 -15.22
CA GLU A 304 -3.11 -1.58 -15.59
C GLU A 304 -1.68 -1.61 -15.03
N LYS A 305 -0.94 -0.50 -15.07
CA LYS A 305 0.43 -0.38 -14.60
C LYS A 305 0.72 1.01 -14.05
N ILE A 306 1.45 1.04 -12.94
CA ILE A 306 2.11 2.23 -12.41
C ILE A 306 3.60 2.15 -12.76
N THR A 307 4.18 3.31 -13.09
CA THR A 307 5.63 3.50 -13.23
C THR A 307 6.10 4.55 -12.24
N PHE A 308 7.10 4.21 -11.45
CA PHE A 308 7.79 5.12 -10.54
C PHE A 308 8.93 5.82 -11.28
N GLN A 309 8.92 7.15 -11.28
CA GLN A 309 9.93 7.98 -11.93
C GLN A 309 10.61 8.86 -10.91
N ARG A 310 11.94 8.72 -10.77
CA ARG A 310 12.73 9.64 -9.96
C ARG A 310 12.77 11.01 -10.64
N VAL A 311 12.65 12.05 -9.82
CA VAL A 311 12.68 13.45 -10.25
C VAL A 311 13.61 14.27 -9.35
N ASP A 312 14.21 15.33 -9.90
CA ASP A 312 15.17 16.17 -9.17
C ASP A 312 14.46 17.16 -8.25
N TYR A 313 14.64 17.01 -6.94
CA TYR A 313 13.96 17.81 -5.92
C TYR A 313 14.96 18.52 -5.00
N ASP A 314 14.85 19.84 -4.89
CA ASP A 314 15.61 20.64 -3.94
C ASP A 314 14.75 20.96 -2.70
N SER A 315 15.02 20.24 -1.62
CA SER A 315 14.35 20.37 -0.32
C SER A 315 14.79 21.60 0.49
N LEU A 316 15.95 22.19 0.18
CA LEU A 316 16.57 23.27 0.95
C LEU A 316 15.86 24.61 0.78
N LEU A 317 15.30 24.84 -0.40
CA LEU A 317 14.62 26.08 -0.76
C LEU A 317 13.09 25.97 -0.66
N GLY A 318 12.56 24.80 -0.27
CA GLY A 318 11.12 24.53 -0.30
C GLY A 318 10.48 24.79 -1.67
N GLN A 319 11.29 24.87 -2.74
CA GLN A 319 10.88 25.23 -4.08
C GLN A 319 11.30 24.17 -5.08
N GLN A 320 10.24 23.50 -5.51
CA GLN A 320 9.89 23.05 -6.85
C GLN A 320 10.96 22.31 -7.64
N LEU A 321 10.70 21.01 -7.74
CA LEU A 321 10.94 20.22 -8.93
C LEU A 321 10.92 21.08 -10.19
N VAL A 322 11.89 20.91 -11.09
CA VAL A 322 11.65 21.30 -12.49
C VAL A 322 10.36 20.59 -12.91
N PRO A 323 9.28 21.31 -13.25
CA PRO A 323 7.98 20.69 -13.43
C PRO A 323 8.08 19.49 -14.38
N TYR A 324 7.69 18.33 -13.88
CA TYR A 324 7.70 17.11 -14.66
C TYR A 324 6.35 16.96 -15.33
N THR A 325 6.30 17.22 -16.63
CA THR A 325 5.10 17.04 -17.44
C THR A 325 5.20 15.76 -18.25
N TYR A 326 4.17 14.91 -18.15
CA TYR A 326 4.01 13.75 -19.01
C TYR A 326 2.58 13.66 -19.55
N TYR A 327 2.45 12.98 -20.68
CA TYR A 327 1.19 12.81 -21.39
C TYR A 327 0.74 11.36 -21.30
N TYR A 328 -0.57 11.15 -21.13
CA TYR A 328 -1.15 9.82 -21.16
C TYR A 328 -2.59 9.85 -21.68
N THR A 329 -3.08 8.68 -22.06
CA THR A 329 -4.48 8.50 -22.45
C THR A 329 -5.27 8.07 -21.23
N ASP A 330 -6.22 8.91 -20.81
CA ASP A 330 -7.22 8.57 -19.80
C ASP A 330 -8.46 7.98 -20.49
N LEU A 331 -9.01 6.88 -19.95
CA LEU A 331 -10.19 6.23 -20.51
C LEU A 331 -11.39 6.49 -19.59
N VAL A 332 -12.37 7.25 -20.08
CA VAL A 332 -13.59 7.56 -19.33
C VAL A 332 -14.79 6.92 -20.00
N ILE A 333 -15.60 6.21 -19.21
CA ILE A 333 -16.84 5.62 -19.67
C ILE A 333 -17.98 6.58 -19.35
N THR A 334 -18.69 7.00 -20.39
CA THR A 334 -19.94 7.76 -20.28
C THR A 334 -20.94 7.24 -21.29
N ASN A 335 -22.23 7.20 -20.95
CA ASN A 335 -23.28 6.66 -21.82
C ASN A 335 -22.95 5.26 -22.39
N TYR A 336 -22.36 4.39 -21.57
CA TYR A 336 -21.98 3.01 -21.93
C TYR A 336 -20.92 2.88 -23.03
N VAL A 337 -20.23 3.96 -23.38
CA VAL A 337 -19.14 3.97 -24.36
C VAL A 337 -17.87 4.47 -23.68
N ALA A 338 -16.76 3.77 -23.96
CA ALA A 338 -15.44 4.17 -23.48
C ALA A 338 -14.85 5.24 -24.41
N TYR A 339 -14.48 6.39 -23.84
CA TYR A 339 -13.91 7.52 -24.56
C TYR A 339 -12.46 7.73 -24.09
N PRO A 340 -11.47 7.58 -24.99
CA PRO A 340 -10.11 7.97 -24.69
C PRO A 340 -9.97 9.49 -24.77
N GLN A 341 -9.40 10.12 -23.75
CA GLN A 341 -9.01 11.53 -23.75
C GLN A 341 -7.50 11.68 -23.51
N GLN A 342 -6.87 12.56 -24.28
CA GLN A 342 -5.45 12.88 -24.11
C GLN A 342 -5.28 13.94 -23.04
N VAL A 343 -4.54 13.62 -21.99
CA VAL A 343 -4.31 14.49 -20.86
C VAL A 343 -2.82 14.68 -20.61
N ALA A 344 -2.47 15.81 -20.03
CA ALA A 344 -1.13 16.11 -19.55
C ALA A 344 -1.20 16.24 -18.04
N ARG A 345 -0.28 15.61 -17.31
CA ARG A 345 -0.11 15.87 -15.88
C ARG A 345 1.18 16.63 -15.68
N THR A 346 1.12 17.73 -14.95
CA THR A 346 2.31 18.53 -14.61
C THR A 346 2.53 18.49 -13.11
N VAL A 347 3.55 17.74 -12.70
CA VAL A 347 3.89 17.56 -11.30
C VAL A 347 4.94 18.61 -10.91
N THR A 348 4.67 19.35 -9.83
CA THR A 348 5.58 20.39 -9.33
C THR A 348 6.18 20.07 -7.96
N THR A 349 5.63 19.07 -7.28
CA THR A 349 6.17 18.45 -6.07
C THR A 349 6.12 16.94 -6.28
N PRO A 350 7.18 16.20 -5.95
CA PRO A 350 7.18 14.74 -6.12
C PRO A 350 5.97 14.11 -5.42
N ASP A 351 5.39 13.07 -6.02
CA ASP A 351 4.23 12.38 -5.47
C ASP A 351 4.58 11.62 -4.19
N ILE A 352 5.81 11.13 -4.08
CA ILE A 352 6.36 10.49 -2.89
C ILE A 352 7.70 11.13 -2.54
N LEU A 353 7.85 11.56 -1.29
CA LEU A 353 9.11 12.07 -0.76
C LEU A 353 9.64 11.13 0.34
N PHE A 354 10.88 10.67 0.16
CA PHE A 354 11.60 9.92 1.20
C PHE A 354 12.37 10.87 2.11
N THR A 355 12.18 10.73 3.41
CA THR A 355 12.69 11.63 4.46
C THR A 355 13.35 10.81 5.56
N ALA A 356 14.18 11.46 6.39
CA ALA A 356 14.69 10.87 7.61
C ALA A 356 14.59 11.88 8.75
N GLU A 357 13.85 11.59 9.81
CA GLU A 357 13.60 12.56 10.86
C GLU A 357 13.47 11.90 12.25
N ASP A 358 13.37 12.72 13.30
CA ASP A 358 12.98 12.23 14.62
C ASP A 358 11.45 12.07 14.62
N LEU A 359 10.99 10.83 14.50
CA LEU A 359 9.57 10.49 14.48
C LEU A 359 8.94 10.44 15.88
N GLY A 360 9.75 10.63 16.93
CA GLY A 360 9.33 10.45 18.31
C GLY A 360 9.08 8.99 18.65
N VAL A 361 8.18 8.77 19.60
CA VAL A 361 7.90 7.46 20.20
C VAL A 361 6.43 7.10 20.06
N ALA A 362 6.14 5.80 20.01
CA ALA A 362 4.79 5.29 19.96
C ALA A 362 3.98 5.75 21.18
N ALA A 363 2.67 5.97 21.00
CA ALA A 363 1.81 6.31 22.10
C ALA A 363 1.80 5.17 23.14
N GLN A 364 1.96 5.52 24.42
CA GLN A 364 1.84 4.60 25.58
C GLN A 364 2.95 3.55 25.75
N ILE A 365 3.86 3.40 24.78
CA ILE A 365 5.07 2.56 24.89
C ILE A 365 6.28 3.43 24.51
N PRO A 366 7.34 3.53 25.32
CA PRO A 366 8.51 4.37 25.03
C PRO A 366 9.43 3.78 23.94
N SER A 367 8.85 3.19 22.88
CA SER A 367 9.57 2.68 21.72
C SER A 367 9.58 3.73 20.62
N PRO A 368 10.72 3.96 19.94
CA PRO A 368 10.76 4.78 18.73
C PRO A 368 9.71 4.31 17.71
N ILE A 369 9.11 5.27 17.02
CA ILE A 369 8.40 5.02 15.76
C ILE A 369 9.48 4.77 14.72
N ASP A 370 9.44 3.63 14.04
CA ASP A 370 10.49 3.25 13.10
C ASP A 370 10.32 3.98 11.77
N ILE A 371 9.08 4.01 11.27
CA ILE A 371 8.73 4.64 10.00
C ILE A 371 7.47 5.49 10.21
N ALA A 372 7.30 6.58 9.46
CA ALA A 372 6.05 7.32 9.34
C ALA A 372 5.69 7.43 7.86
N ARG A 373 4.40 7.26 7.53
CA ARG A 373 3.92 7.41 6.15
C ARG A 373 2.70 8.31 6.12
N THR A 374 2.56 9.05 5.03
CA THR A 374 1.35 9.81 4.73
C THR A 374 0.95 9.61 3.28
N VAL A 375 -0.35 9.57 3.02
CA VAL A 375 -0.93 9.59 1.68
C VAL A 375 -2.32 10.20 1.78
N THR A 376 -2.76 10.91 0.74
CA THR A 376 -4.10 11.52 0.74
C THR A 376 -5.12 10.51 0.23
N PHE A 377 -6.08 10.14 1.09
CA PHE A 377 -7.26 9.35 0.71
C PHE A 377 -8.40 10.27 0.32
N THR A 378 -8.90 10.15 -0.91
CA THR A 378 -10.14 10.82 -1.34
C THR A 378 -11.21 9.77 -1.59
N SER A 379 -12.20 9.70 -0.70
CA SER A 379 -13.34 8.80 -0.88
C SER A 379 -14.22 9.27 -2.03
N ASN A 380 -14.60 8.34 -2.89
CA ASN A 380 -15.56 8.53 -3.97
C ASN A 380 -16.85 7.71 -3.72
N ASP A 381 -17.11 7.27 -2.49
CA ASP A 381 -18.29 6.47 -2.13
C ASP A 381 -19.60 7.11 -2.62
N ALA A 382 -19.79 8.41 -2.35
CA ALA A 382 -20.98 9.15 -2.75
C ALA A 382 -21.23 9.18 -4.28
N LEU A 383 -20.20 8.88 -5.09
CA LEU A 383 -20.30 8.78 -6.55
C LEU A 383 -20.50 7.34 -7.04
N ASN A 384 -20.19 6.33 -6.21
CA ASN A 384 -20.15 4.92 -6.57
C ASN A 384 -21.25 4.08 -5.91
N GLY A 385 -21.84 4.55 -4.82
CA GLY A 385 -22.78 3.81 -4.00
C GLY A 385 -24.07 4.58 -3.69
N SER A 386 -25.12 3.83 -3.34
CA SER A 386 -26.36 4.37 -2.74
C SER A 386 -26.42 4.14 -1.22
N THR A 387 -25.45 3.41 -0.69
CA THR A 387 -25.27 3.11 0.73
C THR A 387 -23.93 3.66 1.17
N THR A 388 -23.86 4.27 2.34
CA THR A 388 -22.59 4.78 2.87
C THR A 388 -21.59 3.64 3.07
N GLN A 389 -20.48 3.72 2.35
CA GLN A 389 -19.30 2.87 2.46
C GLN A 389 -18.07 3.73 2.71
N ALA A 390 -16.97 3.12 3.14
CA ALA A 390 -15.74 3.88 3.34
C ALA A 390 -15.00 4.14 2.01
N GLY A 391 -15.32 3.43 0.93
CA GLY A 391 -14.77 3.63 -0.41
C GLY A 391 -15.74 3.15 -1.49
N PRO A 392 -15.31 3.00 -2.76
CA PRO A 392 -13.94 3.11 -3.26
C PRO A 392 -13.43 4.55 -3.30
N GLY A 393 -12.12 4.72 -3.52
CA GLY A 393 -11.52 6.05 -3.58
C GLY A 393 -10.20 6.11 -4.32
N THR A 394 -9.62 7.30 -4.37
CA THR A 394 -8.35 7.58 -5.04
C THR A 394 -7.28 7.99 -4.03
N LEU A 395 -6.05 7.54 -4.28
CA LEU A 395 -4.84 7.95 -3.58
C LEU A 395 -4.15 9.07 -4.35
N SER A 396 -3.58 10.02 -3.63
CA SER A 396 -2.83 11.13 -4.23
C SER A 396 -1.74 11.66 -3.29
N GLY A 397 -0.74 12.28 -3.88
CA GLY A 397 0.37 12.91 -3.18
C GLY A 397 0.08 14.38 -2.82
N PRO A 398 1.05 15.06 -2.19
CA PRO A 398 2.36 14.54 -1.82
C PRO A 398 2.26 13.55 -0.65
N ALA A 399 2.75 12.34 -0.87
CA ALA A 399 2.94 11.30 0.14
C ALA A 399 4.35 11.42 0.71
N THR A 400 4.52 11.02 1.97
CA THR A 400 5.85 10.96 2.62
C THR A 400 6.10 9.57 3.16
N ILE A 401 7.35 9.12 3.10
CA ILE A 401 7.86 7.93 3.78
C ILE A 401 9.10 8.39 4.55
N SER A 402 8.92 8.62 5.86
CA SER A 402 9.95 9.05 6.78
C SER A 402 10.52 7.86 7.53
N PHE A 403 11.84 7.73 7.57
CA PHE A 403 12.53 6.77 8.42
C PHE A 403 13.07 7.46 9.67
N THR A 404 13.02 6.78 10.81
CA THR A 404 13.49 7.38 12.06
C THR A 404 15.00 7.56 12.10
N THR A 405 15.44 8.66 12.70
CA THR A 405 16.85 8.98 13.00
C THR A 405 17.23 8.66 14.44
N LEU A 406 16.27 8.17 15.25
CA LEU A 406 16.47 7.83 16.67
C LEU A 406 17.30 6.57 16.89
N LEU A 407 17.51 5.74 15.85
CA LEU A 407 18.18 4.45 15.97
C LEU A 407 19.71 4.56 15.81
N PRO A 408 20.51 3.81 16.59
CA PRO A 408 20.11 2.96 17.71
C PRO A 408 19.75 3.77 18.96
N ALA A 409 18.80 3.25 19.73
CA ALA A 409 18.41 3.72 21.05
C ALA A 409 18.49 2.58 22.09
N PHE A 410 18.33 2.95 23.36
CA PHE A 410 18.26 2.03 24.49
C PHE A 410 16.88 2.11 25.14
N LEU A 411 16.22 0.96 25.26
CA LEU A 411 14.96 0.78 25.96
C LEU A 411 15.24 0.26 27.37
N ASN A 412 14.76 1.01 28.37
CA ASN A 412 14.82 0.65 29.78
C ASN A 412 13.42 0.19 30.20
N ASP A 413 13.09 -1.04 29.82
CA ASP A 413 11.76 -1.66 29.98
C ASP A 413 11.70 -2.71 31.10
N ASP A 414 12.81 -2.95 31.79
CA ASP A 414 12.92 -3.81 32.98
C ASP A 414 13.05 -2.97 34.26
N THR A 415 13.04 -3.63 35.41
CA THR A 415 13.12 -3.08 36.77
C THR A 415 14.39 -2.30 37.09
N TYR A 416 15.46 -2.45 36.31
CA TYR A 416 16.72 -1.72 36.47
C TYR A 416 16.96 -0.80 35.26
N PHE A 417 16.82 0.51 35.48
CA PHE A 417 16.98 1.53 34.45
C PHE A 417 18.43 2.01 34.33
N ASP A 418 19.30 1.13 33.84
CA ASP A 418 20.69 1.44 33.52
C ASP A 418 21.10 0.90 32.15
N GLU A 419 22.17 1.45 31.57
CA GLU A 419 22.64 1.06 30.24
C GLU A 419 23.03 -0.42 30.14
N ALA A 420 23.49 -1.02 31.24
CA ALA A 420 23.95 -2.40 31.24
C ALA A 420 22.79 -3.40 31.12
N ASN A 421 21.62 -3.04 31.64
CA ASN A 421 20.40 -3.84 31.59
C ASN A 421 19.42 -3.40 30.49
N ALA A 422 19.70 -2.29 29.80
CA ALA A 422 18.85 -1.78 28.73
C ALA A 422 18.88 -2.67 27.48
N SER A 423 17.70 -2.90 26.90
CA SER A 423 17.53 -3.52 25.60
C SER A 423 17.92 -2.53 24.49
N ARG A 424 18.72 -2.96 23.51
CA ARG A 424 19.06 -2.11 22.36
C ARG A 424 17.98 -2.21 21.29
N THR A 425 17.62 -1.09 20.69
CA THR A 425 16.78 -1.10 19.48
C THR A 425 17.59 -1.54 18.26
N ALA A 426 16.89 -1.85 17.19
CA ALA A 426 17.50 -2.11 15.90
C ALA A 426 18.24 -0.88 15.36
N VAL A 427 19.07 -1.10 14.34
CA VAL A 427 19.66 -0.04 13.51
C VAL A 427 19.25 -0.21 12.05
N TRP A 428 19.22 0.89 11.31
CA TRP A 428 19.04 0.80 9.87
C TRP A 428 20.26 0.19 9.18
N GLY A 429 20.00 -0.62 8.17
CA GLY A 429 21.03 -1.32 7.43
C GLY A 429 20.70 -1.56 5.97
N ALA A 430 21.71 -1.98 5.23
CA ALA A 430 21.58 -2.47 3.86
C ALA A 430 22.37 -3.76 3.70
N PHE A 431 21.69 -4.83 3.29
CA PHE A 431 22.30 -6.13 3.11
C PHE A 431 21.52 -6.97 2.09
N ASP A 432 22.15 -8.05 1.64
CA ASP A 432 21.57 -8.98 0.68
C ASP A 432 22.02 -10.42 1.00
N GLY A 433 21.80 -11.32 0.04
CA GLY A 433 22.15 -12.74 0.18
C GLY A 433 23.61 -13.06 -0.15
N THR A 434 24.45 -12.05 -0.40
CA THR A 434 25.87 -12.24 -0.67
C THR A 434 26.68 -12.33 0.63
N THR A 435 27.96 -12.62 0.51
CA THR A 435 28.91 -12.62 1.64
C THR A 435 29.50 -11.24 1.91
N ASN A 436 29.01 -10.19 1.26
CA ASN A 436 29.46 -8.83 1.52
C ASN A 436 29.04 -8.39 2.92
N ALA A 437 29.87 -7.58 3.57
CA ALA A 437 29.54 -7.05 4.87
C ALA A 437 28.29 -6.14 4.78
N PRO A 438 27.34 -6.26 5.73
CA PRO A 438 26.21 -5.33 5.83
C PRO A 438 26.70 -3.89 6.00
N VAL A 439 25.99 -2.94 5.39
CA VAL A 439 26.20 -1.51 5.62
C VAL A 439 25.27 -1.06 6.74
N VAL A 440 25.78 -0.30 7.70
CA VAL A 440 25.01 0.29 8.81
C VAL A 440 24.83 1.78 8.54
N PHE A 441 23.64 2.30 8.84
CA PHE A 441 23.33 3.73 8.76
C PHE A 441 23.27 4.37 10.16
N PRO A 442 23.57 5.69 10.29
CA PRO A 442 23.80 6.64 9.21
C PRO A 442 25.14 6.47 8.49
N SER A 443 25.16 6.67 7.17
CA SER A 443 26.41 6.76 6.40
C SER A 443 26.79 8.23 6.29
N ILE A 444 27.36 8.79 7.36
CA ILE A 444 27.61 10.23 7.43
C ILE A 444 28.67 10.60 6.38
N LEU A 445 28.22 11.11 5.24
CA LEU A 445 29.06 11.70 4.21
C LEU A 445 29.37 13.15 4.60
N SER A 446 30.59 13.62 4.32
CA SER A 446 30.94 15.03 4.50
C SER A 446 30.00 15.93 3.68
N ILE A 447 29.58 17.07 4.22
CA ILE A 447 28.73 18.08 3.54
C ILE A 447 29.22 18.39 2.11
N GLN A 448 30.53 18.41 1.87
CA GLN A 448 31.15 18.67 0.56
C GLN A 448 30.81 17.62 -0.51
N TYR A 449 30.58 16.36 -0.13
CA TYR A 449 30.15 15.31 -1.05
C TYR A 449 28.66 15.46 -1.41
N ILE A 450 27.84 15.88 -0.44
CA ILE A 450 26.42 16.21 -0.67
C ILE A 450 26.29 17.41 -1.62
N GLU A 451 27.11 18.45 -1.43
CA GLU A 451 27.18 19.59 -2.35
C GLU A 451 27.59 19.17 -3.78
N GLN A 452 28.43 18.14 -3.92
CA GLN A 452 28.81 17.58 -5.23
C GLN A 452 27.70 16.77 -5.88
N GLN A 453 26.88 16.03 -5.13
CA GLN A 453 25.75 15.28 -5.69
C GLN A 453 24.59 16.18 -6.17
N VAL A 454 24.43 17.35 -5.55
CA VAL A 454 23.53 18.41 -6.04
C VAL A 454 24.05 19.02 -7.36
N GLN A 455 25.35 18.91 -7.64
CA GLN A 455 26.00 19.53 -8.80
C GLN A 455 26.34 18.53 -9.92
N SER A 456 26.42 17.23 -9.63
CA SER A 456 26.74 16.18 -10.60
C SER A 456 25.47 15.67 -11.28
N ARG A 457 25.15 16.38 -12.35
CA ARG A 457 24.13 16.12 -13.37
C ARG A 457 24.11 14.70 -13.92
#